data_AF-A0A953GVD8-F1
#
_entry.id   AF-A0A953GVD8-F1
#
_cell.length_a   1.000
_cell.length_b   1.000
_cell.length_c   1.000
_cell.angle_alpha   90.00
_cell.angle_beta   90.00
_cell.angle_gamma   90.00
#
_symmetry.space_group_name_H-M   'P 1'
#
loop_
_entity.id
_entity.type
_entity.pdbx_description
1 polymer ?
#
loop_
_entity_poly.entity_id
_entity_poly.type
_entity_poly.pdbx_seq_one_letter_code
_entity_poly.pdbx_strand_id
1 'polypeptide(L)'
;MTGTPAGFRDALAAHFSLDELDLLCADIGINPDSAPRRDTIEGRAQAVIEYVRHRGLLPALVAACQRARPAVAVDWAHFASLADASPTPAIADGVRALTAMADTPGAREALCAFKTDFEYAGDQIALLRDFKTLHELLQEVAVRYAPLEADSHRVVGDPSAWATVVPTAAETGDILREIAALAARPALGVSNVLWLTHLAQAREGLAAAVEGSDVARLRDACADLKRALARGPSQVNTRMVAVVDNLLGSRMITRMQGARGALVAAAVSPAALADFDAALLALETLRARLLALRDEHNGWQEVDNALSRIQDTLAVDSTELDQTWPEVHALSETLLATSTEPWATRLRELGAAITQALAARDLALARRVFASFVSAAGRRFRQVDDLLVQISRELQTVGAALEELVAAIR
;
A
#
# COMPACT_ATOMS: atom_id res chain seq x y z
N MET A 1 -12.17 -33.34 26.30
CA MET A 1 -11.67 -33.46 24.92
C MET A 1 -11.81 -32.09 24.28
N THR A 2 -10.78 -31.26 24.39
CA THR A 2 -10.79 -29.87 23.94
C THR A 2 -10.31 -29.84 22.50
N GLY A 3 -11.23 -29.56 21.56
CA GLY A 3 -10.88 -29.34 20.15
C GLY A 3 -9.97 -28.12 20.02
N THR A 4 -9.01 -28.20 19.11
CA THR A 4 -8.16 -27.08 18.73
C THR A 4 -9.05 -25.95 18.18
N PRO A 5 -8.98 -24.71 18.70
CA PRO A 5 -9.82 -23.61 18.21
C PRO A 5 -9.54 -23.31 16.73
N ALA A 6 -10.59 -23.04 15.94
CA ALA A 6 -10.52 -22.87 14.48
C ALA A 6 -9.89 -21.54 14.02
N GLY A 7 -9.62 -20.60 14.93
CA GLY A 7 -8.96 -19.32 14.61
C GLY A 7 -8.64 -18.49 15.86
N PHE A 8 -7.88 -17.39 15.72
CA PHE A 8 -7.42 -16.60 16.87
C PHE A 8 -8.57 -16.02 17.70
N ARG A 9 -9.65 -15.56 17.04
CA ARG A 9 -10.89 -15.13 17.71
C ARG A 9 -11.50 -16.24 18.55
N ASP A 10 -11.57 -17.45 18.00
CA ASP A 10 -12.18 -18.59 18.68
C ASP A 10 -11.29 -19.09 19.81
N ALA A 11 -9.96 -19.00 19.66
CA ALA A 11 -9.02 -19.26 20.75
C ALA A 11 -9.18 -18.25 21.88
N LEU A 12 -9.35 -16.96 21.57
CA LEU A 12 -9.65 -15.95 22.58
C LEU A 12 -10.98 -16.22 23.27
N ALA A 13 -12.04 -16.47 22.50
CA ALA A 13 -13.38 -16.71 23.03
C ALA A 13 -13.50 -18.00 23.85
N ALA A 14 -12.71 -19.03 23.52
CA ALA A 14 -12.70 -20.30 24.25
C ALA A 14 -11.89 -20.25 25.55
N HIS A 15 -10.94 -19.30 25.69
CA HIS A 15 -9.95 -19.32 26.78
C HIS A 15 -9.94 -18.07 27.66
N PHE A 16 -10.66 -17.02 27.28
CA PHE A 16 -10.77 -15.76 28.01
C PHE A 16 -12.23 -15.31 28.12
N SER A 17 -12.56 -14.65 29.23
CA SER A 17 -13.81 -13.93 29.43
C SER A 17 -13.74 -12.48 28.94
N LEU A 18 -14.87 -11.77 28.94
CA LEU A 18 -14.96 -10.38 28.48
C LEU A 18 -14.05 -9.47 29.32
N ASP A 19 -14.09 -9.61 30.65
CA ASP A 19 -13.28 -8.83 31.57
C ASP A 19 -11.77 -9.13 31.41
N GLU A 20 -11.43 -10.39 31.11
CA GLU A 20 -10.03 -10.78 30.88
C GLU A 20 -9.48 -10.25 29.56
N LEU A 21 -10.31 -10.13 28.51
CA LEU A 21 -9.90 -9.45 27.28
C LEU A 21 -9.62 -7.97 27.49
N ASP A 22 -10.39 -7.32 28.38
CA ASP A 22 -10.18 -5.91 28.72
C ASP A 22 -8.88 -5.73 29.51
N LEU A 23 -8.57 -6.65 30.43
CA LEU A 23 -7.28 -6.69 31.13
C LEU A 23 -6.11 -6.93 30.17
N LEU A 24 -6.25 -7.85 29.21
CA LEU A 24 -5.23 -8.08 28.17
C LEU A 24 -4.99 -6.84 27.30
N CYS A 25 -6.05 -6.09 26.97
CA CYS A 25 -5.93 -4.80 26.28
C CYS A 25 -5.12 -3.80 27.12
N ALA A 26 -5.44 -3.66 28.40
CA ALA A 26 -4.74 -2.76 29.30
C ALA A 26 -3.25 -3.12 29.42
N ASP A 27 -2.92 -4.40 29.51
CA ASP A 27 -1.55 -4.92 29.62
C ASP A 27 -0.66 -4.58 28.40
N ILE A 28 -1.27 -4.37 27.23
CA ILE A 28 -0.57 -3.96 26.00
C ILE A 28 -0.73 -2.45 25.71
N GLY A 29 -1.16 -1.68 26.71
CA GLY A 29 -1.26 -0.22 26.63
C GLY A 29 -2.48 0.28 25.85
N ILE A 30 -3.52 -0.53 25.73
CA ILE A 30 -4.77 -0.18 25.04
C ILE A 30 -5.85 0.09 26.08
N ASN A 31 -6.49 1.26 25.99
CA ASN A 31 -7.69 1.53 26.75
C ASN A 31 -8.83 0.59 26.26
N PRO A 32 -9.42 -0.25 27.13
CA PRO A 32 -10.47 -1.19 26.75
C PRO A 32 -11.66 -0.51 26.07
N ASP A 33 -11.96 0.74 26.40
CA ASP A 33 -13.07 1.49 25.79
C ASP A 33 -12.80 1.97 24.37
N SER A 34 -11.57 1.82 23.87
CA SER A 34 -11.20 2.26 22.52
C SER A 34 -11.57 1.27 21.43
N ALA A 35 -11.76 -0.01 21.76
CA ALA A 35 -12.34 -1.00 20.85
C ALA A 35 -13.86 -1.05 21.05
N PRO A 36 -14.67 -1.19 19.98
CA PRO A 36 -16.13 -1.27 20.11
C PRO A 36 -16.57 -2.28 21.17
N ARG A 37 -17.39 -1.83 22.13
CA ARG A 37 -18.02 -2.73 23.11
C ARG A 37 -19.00 -3.65 22.38
N ARG A 38 -18.94 -4.94 22.69
CA ARG A 38 -19.80 -5.99 22.14
C ARG A 38 -20.29 -6.86 23.28
N ASP A 39 -21.54 -7.28 23.22
CA ASP A 39 -22.20 -8.02 24.30
C ASP A 39 -21.81 -9.51 24.34
N THR A 40 -21.11 -10.00 23.31
CA THR A 40 -20.64 -11.39 23.21
C THR A 40 -19.12 -11.47 23.25
N ILE A 41 -18.59 -12.56 23.80
CA ILE A 41 -17.15 -12.79 23.89
C ILE A 41 -16.49 -12.89 22.51
N GLU A 42 -17.15 -13.55 21.56
CA GLU A 42 -16.68 -13.67 20.18
C GLU A 42 -16.66 -12.30 19.49
N GLY A 43 -17.69 -11.47 19.74
CA GLY A 43 -17.77 -10.12 19.22
C GLY A 43 -16.69 -9.21 19.81
N ARG A 44 -16.40 -9.35 21.11
CA ARG A 44 -15.35 -8.59 21.78
C ARG A 44 -13.96 -9.04 21.33
N ALA A 45 -13.71 -10.33 21.25
CA ALA A 45 -12.47 -10.90 20.74
C ALA A 45 -12.18 -10.40 19.31
N GLN A 46 -13.18 -10.39 18.43
CA GLN A 46 -13.04 -9.84 17.09
C GLN A 46 -12.69 -8.34 17.11
N ALA A 47 -13.41 -7.53 17.90
CA ALA A 47 -13.18 -6.09 17.98
C ALA A 47 -11.77 -5.76 18.52
N VAL A 48 -11.29 -6.51 19.51
CA VAL A 48 -9.94 -6.37 20.05
C VAL A 48 -8.89 -6.78 19.01
N ILE A 49 -9.06 -7.93 18.35
CA ILE A 49 -8.16 -8.40 17.29
C ILE A 49 -8.04 -7.36 16.17
N GLU A 50 -9.17 -6.84 15.69
CA GLU A 50 -9.20 -5.79 14.67
C GLU A 50 -8.45 -4.55 15.16
N TYR A 51 -8.76 -4.08 16.37
CA TYR A 51 -8.15 -2.88 16.93
C TYR A 51 -6.63 -3.01 17.11
N VAL A 52 -6.14 -4.15 17.63
CA VAL A 52 -4.68 -4.36 17.78
C VAL A 52 -3.99 -4.56 16.44
N ARG A 53 -4.65 -5.19 15.46
CA ARG A 53 -4.12 -5.36 14.10
C ARG A 53 -3.92 -4.02 13.42
N HIS A 54 -4.89 -3.11 13.53
CA HIS A 54 -4.81 -1.76 12.95
C HIS A 54 -3.64 -0.95 13.54
N ARG A 55 -3.11 -1.35 14.70
CA ARG A 55 -2.03 -0.68 15.41
C ARG A 55 -0.72 -1.45 15.43
N GLY A 56 -0.62 -2.58 14.72
CA GLY A 56 0.57 -3.43 14.73
C GLY A 56 0.87 -4.07 16.10
N LEU A 57 -0.10 -4.10 17.01
CA LEU A 57 0.05 -4.62 18.38
C LEU A 57 -0.35 -6.10 18.51
N LEU A 58 -0.58 -6.77 17.38
CA LEU A 58 -0.96 -8.20 17.37
C LEU A 58 0.10 -9.10 18.04
N PRO A 59 1.42 -8.95 17.78
CA PRO A 59 2.44 -9.72 18.51
C PRO A 59 2.43 -9.46 20.02
N ALA A 60 2.16 -8.22 20.44
CA ALA A 60 2.07 -7.87 21.85
C ALA A 60 0.84 -8.53 22.52
N LEU A 61 -0.31 -8.53 21.85
CA LEU A 61 -1.52 -9.23 22.33
C LEU A 61 -1.27 -10.73 22.44
N VAL A 62 -0.66 -11.35 21.43
CA VAL A 62 -0.31 -12.77 21.46
C VAL A 62 0.62 -13.10 22.62
N ALA A 63 1.66 -12.29 22.84
CA ALA A 63 2.57 -12.47 23.96
C ALA A 63 1.85 -12.33 25.32
N ALA A 64 0.88 -11.41 25.42
CA ALA A 64 0.04 -11.26 26.60
C ALA A 64 -0.85 -12.50 26.83
N CYS A 65 -1.46 -13.05 25.78
CA CYS A 65 -2.25 -14.28 25.85
C CYS A 65 -1.40 -15.46 26.34
N GLN A 66 -0.18 -15.60 25.81
CA GLN A 66 0.73 -16.69 26.17
C GLN A 66 1.21 -16.58 27.63
N ARG A 67 1.45 -15.36 28.14
CA ARG A 67 1.75 -15.12 29.56
C ARG A 67 0.57 -15.43 30.47
N ALA A 68 -0.65 -15.06 30.06
CA ALA A 68 -1.85 -15.28 30.85
C ALA A 68 -2.29 -16.75 30.89
N ARG A 69 -1.94 -17.55 29.87
CA ARG A 69 -2.30 -18.97 29.73
C ARG A 69 -1.14 -19.84 29.25
N PRO A 70 -0.07 -20.00 30.05
CA PRO A 70 1.12 -20.76 29.65
C PRO A 70 0.89 -22.28 29.58
N ALA A 71 -0.16 -22.80 30.24
CA ALA A 71 -0.46 -24.22 30.34
C ALA A 71 -1.55 -24.71 29.36
N VAL A 72 -2.13 -23.82 28.55
CA VAL A 72 -3.15 -24.18 27.56
C VAL A 72 -2.46 -24.65 26.28
N ALA A 73 -2.88 -25.79 25.73
CA ALA A 73 -2.36 -26.36 24.48
C ALA A 73 -2.86 -25.60 23.24
N VAL A 74 -2.74 -24.27 23.25
CA VAL A 74 -2.96 -23.38 22.11
C VAL A 74 -1.61 -22.83 21.69
N ASP A 75 -1.27 -22.98 20.41
CA ASP A 75 -0.05 -22.41 19.85
C ASP A 75 -0.27 -20.90 19.63
N TRP A 76 -0.12 -20.12 20.69
CA TRP A 76 -0.25 -18.66 20.60
C TRP A 76 0.78 -18.06 19.64
N ALA A 77 2.00 -18.61 19.61
CA ALA A 77 3.08 -18.14 18.76
C ALA A 77 2.77 -18.29 17.25
N HIS A 78 2.00 -19.32 16.86
CA HIS A 78 1.46 -19.44 15.50
C HIS A 78 0.67 -18.20 15.07
N PHE A 79 -0.17 -17.62 15.94
CA PHE A 79 -0.95 -16.43 15.61
C PHE A 79 -0.12 -15.14 15.50
N ALA A 80 1.02 -15.04 16.21
CA ALA A 80 1.99 -13.96 15.99
C ALA A 80 2.75 -14.17 14.66
N SER A 81 3.09 -15.42 14.32
CA SER A 81 3.79 -15.73 13.06
C SER A 81 2.94 -15.44 11.82
N LEU A 82 1.60 -15.58 11.94
CA LEU A 82 0.63 -15.16 10.91
C LEU A 82 0.53 -13.64 10.74
N ALA A 83 1.04 -12.84 11.69
CA ALA A 83 1.08 -11.38 11.61
C ALA A 83 2.29 -10.86 10.83
N ASP A 84 3.43 -11.54 10.95
CA ASP A 84 4.69 -11.17 10.28
C ASP A 84 4.88 -11.87 8.92
N ALA A 85 4.32 -13.07 8.75
CA ALA A 85 4.30 -13.75 7.45
C ALA A 85 3.30 -13.06 6.50
N SER A 86 3.62 -13.05 5.19
CA SER A 86 2.64 -12.65 4.20
C SER A 86 1.41 -13.56 4.31
N PRO A 87 0.18 -13.01 4.43
CA PRO A 87 -1.04 -13.82 4.46
C PRO A 87 -1.39 -14.41 3.09
N THR A 88 -0.75 -13.95 2.03
CA THR A 88 -1.07 -14.29 0.64
C THR A 88 -0.98 -15.79 0.30
N PRO A 89 0.06 -16.54 0.71
CA PRO A 89 0.14 -17.98 0.42
C PRO A 89 -1.05 -18.75 0.99
N ALA A 90 -1.44 -18.46 2.23
CA ALA A 90 -2.60 -19.09 2.88
C ALA A 90 -3.91 -18.78 2.13
N ILE A 91 -4.06 -17.56 1.61
CA ILE A 91 -5.22 -17.21 0.77
C ILE A 91 -5.22 -18.04 -0.51
N ALA A 92 -4.09 -18.12 -1.20
CA ALA A 92 -3.97 -18.90 -2.44
C ALA A 92 -4.20 -20.40 -2.21
N ASP A 93 -3.73 -20.95 -1.10
CA ASP A 93 -3.96 -22.34 -0.70
C ASP A 93 -5.43 -22.61 -0.43
N GLY A 94 -6.13 -21.73 0.29
CA GLY A 94 -7.57 -21.90 0.51
C GLY A 94 -8.39 -21.76 -0.78
N VAL A 95 -7.99 -20.90 -1.73
CA VAL A 95 -8.62 -20.85 -3.06
C VAL A 95 -8.38 -22.15 -3.82
N ARG A 96 -7.17 -22.71 -3.80
CA ARG A 96 -6.89 -24.04 -4.38
C ARG A 96 -7.69 -25.16 -3.70
N ALA A 97 -7.93 -25.06 -2.40
CA ALA A 97 -8.80 -26.00 -1.69
C ALA A 97 -10.25 -25.94 -2.22
N LEU A 98 -10.77 -24.76 -2.56
CA LEU A 98 -12.07 -24.64 -3.25
C LEU A 98 -12.07 -25.35 -4.60
N THR A 99 -10.99 -25.20 -5.39
CA THR A 99 -10.83 -25.88 -6.67
C THR A 99 -10.86 -27.40 -6.50
N ALA A 100 -10.14 -27.94 -5.51
CA ALA A 100 -10.14 -29.36 -5.20
C ALA A 100 -11.51 -29.87 -4.70
N MET A 101 -12.27 -29.01 -4.01
CA MET A 101 -13.62 -29.33 -3.54
C MET A 101 -14.68 -29.30 -4.65
N ALA A 102 -14.39 -28.74 -5.83
CA ALA A 102 -15.35 -28.61 -6.91
C ALA A 102 -15.94 -29.94 -7.40
N ASP A 103 -15.27 -31.07 -7.16
CA ASP A 103 -15.80 -32.41 -7.49
C ASP A 103 -16.68 -33.03 -6.39
N THR A 104 -16.85 -32.34 -5.26
CA THR A 104 -17.73 -32.78 -4.16
C THR A 104 -19.19 -32.55 -4.53
N PRO A 105 -20.12 -33.49 -4.24
CA PRO A 105 -21.55 -33.30 -4.50
C PRO A 105 -22.08 -32.00 -3.89
N GLY A 106 -22.78 -31.19 -4.69
CA GLY A 106 -23.35 -29.90 -4.28
C GLY A 106 -22.34 -28.75 -4.15
N ALA A 107 -21.03 -29.03 -4.00
CA ALA A 107 -20.01 -27.99 -3.89
C ALA A 107 -19.82 -27.21 -5.20
N ARG A 108 -19.83 -27.89 -6.36
CA ARG A 108 -19.74 -27.21 -7.67
C ARG A 108 -20.84 -26.17 -7.84
N GLU A 109 -22.09 -26.55 -7.61
CA GLU A 109 -23.24 -25.65 -7.76
C GLU A 109 -23.15 -24.46 -6.78
N ALA A 110 -22.74 -24.73 -5.53
CA ALA A 110 -22.49 -23.70 -4.53
C ALA A 110 -21.40 -22.72 -4.98
N LEU A 111 -20.28 -23.20 -5.54
CA LEU A 111 -19.19 -22.36 -6.03
C LEU A 111 -19.58 -21.58 -7.30
N CYS A 112 -20.33 -22.20 -8.22
CA CYS A 112 -20.83 -21.55 -9.44
C CYS A 112 -21.68 -20.31 -9.13
N ALA A 113 -22.43 -20.32 -8.02
CA ALA A 113 -23.23 -19.17 -7.58
C ALA A 113 -22.38 -17.92 -7.26
N PHE A 114 -21.07 -18.10 -7.00
CA PHE A 114 -20.12 -17.02 -6.69
C PHE A 114 -19.08 -16.81 -7.79
N LYS A 115 -19.21 -17.47 -8.95
CA LYS A 115 -18.24 -17.39 -10.07
C LYS A 115 -17.92 -15.95 -10.47
N THR A 116 -18.95 -15.11 -10.63
CA THR A 116 -18.77 -13.70 -11.00
C THR A 116 -18.03 -12.90 -9.92
N ASP A 117 -18.20 -13.25 -8.64
CA ASP A 117 -17.46 -12.62 -7.55
C ASP A 117 -15.97 -13.00 -7.61
N PHE A 118 -15.63 -14.26 -7.93
CA PHE A 118 -14.24 -14.70 -8.12
C PHE A 118 -13.58 -14.05 -9.34
N GLU A 119 -14.29 -13.97 -10.48
CA GLU A 119 -13.82 -13.28 -11.68
C GLU A 119 -13.54 -11.80 -11.37
N TYR A 120 -14.46 -11.13 -10.68
CA TYR A 120 -14.27 -9.74 -10.26
C TYR A 120 -13.06 -9.56 -9.33
N ALA A 121 -12.84 -10.48 -8.38
CA ALA A 121 -11.67 -10.43 -7.50
C ALA A 121 -10.36 -10.54 -8.29
N GLY A 122 -10.29 -11.48 -9.23
CA GLY A 122 -9.14 -11.64 -10.13
C GLY A 122 -8.87 -10.38 -10.96
N ASP A 123 -9.92 -9.78 -11.52
CA ASP A 123 -9.83 -8.54 -12.30
C ASP A 123 -9.30 -7.37 -11.45
N GLN A 124 -9.76 -7.21 -10.19
CA GLN A 124 -9.25 -6.17 -9.31
C GLN A 124 -7.77 -6.38 -8.95
N ILE A 125 -7.33 -7.63 -8.73
CA ILE A 125 -5.92 -7.96 -8.48
C ILE A 125 -5.04 -7.62 -9.71
N ALA A 126 -5.53 -7.93 -10.91
CA ALA A 126 -4.83 -7.58 -12.15
C ALA A 126 -4.74 -6.06 -12.36
N LEU A 127 -5.84 -5.33 -12.07
CA LEU A 127 -5.86 -3.87 -12.12
C LEU A 127 -4.89 -3.22 -11.13
N LEU A 128 -4.80 -3.75 -9.90
CA LEU A 128 -3.89 -3.24 -8.88
C LEU A 128 -2.44 -3.32 -9.35
N ARG A 129 -2.04 -4.46 -9.94
CA ARG A 129 -0.73 -4.63 -10.56
C ARG A 129 -0.49 -3.58 -11.63
N ASP A 130 -1.42 -3.45 -12.57
CA ASP A 130 -1.25 -2.54 -13.71
C ASP A 130 -1.14 -1.07 -13.25
N PHE A 131 -1.92 -0.62 -12.25
CA PHE A 131 -1.76 0.72 -11.68
C PHE A 131 -0.43 0.90 -10.94
N LYS A 132 0.03 -0.13 -10.22
CA LYS A 132 1.31 -0.06 -9.51
C LYS A 132 2.50 0.02 -10.47
N THR A 133 2.50 -0.79 -11.53
CA THR A 133 3.50 -0.70 -12.61
C THR A 133 3.48 0.68 -13.27
N LEU A 134 2.29 1.24 -13.53
CA LEU A 134 2.16 2.58 -14.09
C LEU A 134 2.75 3.65 -13.16
N HIS A 135 2.56 3.51 -11.84
CA HIS A 135 3.12 4.42 -10.84
C HIS A 135 4.65 4.33 -10.76
N GLU A 136 5.21 3.12 -10.77
CA GLU A 136 6.66 2.88 -10.78
C GLU A 136 7.32 3.53 -12.01
N LEU A 137 6.75 3.32 -13.19
CA LEU A 137 7.26 3.94 -14.43
C LEU A 137 7.20 5.48 -14.35
N LEU A 138 6.16 6.05 -13.74
CA LEU A 138 6.07 7.50 -13.52
C LEU A 138 7.14 8.01 -12.55
N GLN A 139 7.45 7.28 -11.48
CA GLN A 139 8.56 7.60 -10.58
C GLN A 139 9.90 7.53 -11.30
N GLU A 140 10.11 6.55 -12.17
CA GLU A 140 11.32 6.45 -12.98
C GLU A 140 11.51 7.64 -13.94
N VAL A 141 10.42 8.14 -14.54
CA VAL A 141 10.44 9.38 -15.33
C VAL A 141 10.79 10.57 -14.44
N ALA A 142 10.23 10.65 -13.22
CA ALA A 142 10.52 11.74 -12.29
C ALA A 142 12.01 11.80 -11.87
N VAL A 143 12.64 10.64 -11.66
CA VAL A 143 14.08 10.55 -11.35
C VAL A 143 14.93 11.09 -12.50
N ARG A 144 14.55 10.79 -13.75
CA ARG A 144 15.28 11.21 -14.96
C ARG A 144 14.96 12.64 -15.40
N TYR A 145 13.85 13.20 -14.93
CA TYR A 145 13.44 14.56 -15.25
C TYR A 145 14.44 15.62 -14.72
N ALA A 146 14.89 15.52 -13.48
CA ALA A 146 15.79 16.49 -12.87
C ALA A 146 17.12 16.70 -13.65
N PRO A 147 17.86 15.63 -14.04
CA PRO A 147 19.06 15.82 -14.86
C PRO A 147 18.74 16.35 -16.26
N LEU A 148 17.63 15.93 -16.89
CA LEU A 148 17.20 16.45 -18.19
C LEU A 148 16.89 17.95 -18.13
N GLU A 149 16.17 18.41 -17.11
CA GLU A 149 15.86 19.83 -16.90
C GLU A 149 17.15 20.63 -16.72
N ALA A 150 18.07 20.16 -15.87
CA ALA A 150 19.36 20.83 -15.65
C ALA A 150 20.19 20.93 -16.93
N ASP A 151 20.32 19.84 -17.68
CA ASP A 151 21.08 19.82 -18.92
C ASP A 151 20.40 20.64 -20.04
N SER A 152 19.07 20.76 -20.04
CA SER A 152 18.34 21.64 -20.99
C SER A 152 18.71 23.12 -20.87
N HIS A 153 19.21 23.54 -19.71
CA HIS A 153 19.78 24.87 -19.50
C HIS A 153 21.26 24.90 -19.89
N ARG A 154 22.01 23.85 -19.56
CA ARG A 154 23.46 23.76 -19.80
C ARG A 154 23.83 23.72 -21.28
N VAL A 155 23.05 23.03 -22.12
CA VAL A 155 23.32 22.86 -23.56
C VAL A 155 23.47 24.17 -24.34
N VAL A 156 22.91 25.30 -23.85
CA VAL A 156 23.07 26.62 -24.48
C VAL A 156 24.50 27.16 -24.36
N GLY A 157 25.14 26.94 -23.21
CA GLY A 157 26.49 27.42 -22.92
C GLY A 157 27.58 26.36 -23.12
N ASP A 158 27.20 25.09 -23.10
CA ASP A 158 28.09 23.94 -23.20
C ASP A 158 27.44 22.85 -24.08
N PRO A 159 27.72 22.87 -25.40
CA PRO A 159 27.21 21.86 -26.33
C PRO A 159 27.63 20.43 -25.99
N SER A 160 28.69 20.22 -25.18
CA SER A 160 29.09 18.87 -24.75
C SER A 160 28.05 18.21 -23.83
N ALA A 161 27.16 19.00 -23.23
CA ALA A 161 26.04 18.50 -22.42
C ALA A 161 25.10 17.56 -23.21
N TRP A 162 25.05 17.67 -24.55
CA TRP A 162 24.31 16.72 -25.39
C TRP A 162 24.77 15.27 -25.23
N ALA A 163 26.03 15.03 -24.85
CA ALA A 163 26.53 13.69 -24.58
C ALA A 163 25.84 13.02 -23.36
N THR A 164 25.28 13.82 -22.44
CA THR A 164 24.46 13.35 -21.31
C THR A 164 22.97 13.35 -21.68
N VAL A 165 22.49 14.36 -22.40
CA VAL A 165 21.08 14.45 -22.82
C VAL A 165 20.67 13.28 -23.71
N VAL A 166 21.47 12.91 -24.70
CA VAL A 166 21.14 11.86 -25.67
C VAL A 166 20.78 10.52 -25.00
N PRO A 167 21.64 9.92 -24.15
CA PRO A 167 21.31 8.66 -23.49
C PRO A 167 20.13 8.80 -22.52
N THR A 168 20.07 9.88 -21.73
CA THR A 168 18.96 10.07 -20.77
C THR A 168 17.61 10.28 -21.46
N ALA A 169 17.57 10.99 -22.59
CA ALA A 169 16.37 11.18 -23.39
C ALA A 169 15.91 9.88 -24.07
N ALA A 170 16.85 9.05 -24.54
CA ALA A 170 16.53 7.74 -25.10
C ALA A 170 15.90 6.80 -24.05
N GLU A 171 16.53 6.65 -22.89
CA GLU A 171 15.98 5.85 -21.77
C GLU A 171 14.61 6.38 -21.33
N THR A 172 14.47 7.70 -21.19
CA THR A 172 13.19 8.31 -20.84
C THR A 172 12.13 8.01 -21.91
N GLY A 173 12.49 8.11 -23.19
CA GLY A 173 11.60 7.79 -24.31
C GLY A 173 11.12 6.33 -24.32
N ASP A 174 11.96 5.39 -23.89
CA ASP A 174 11.60 3.97 -23.72
C ASP A 174 10.56 3.79 -22.60
N ILE A 175 10.79 4.40 -21.43
CA ILE A 175 9.85 4.36 -20.30
C ILE A 175 8.49 4.98 -20.68
N LEU A 176 8.50 6.12 -21.40
CA LEU A 176 7.28 6.76 -21.88
C LEU A 176 6.49 5.87 -22.86
N ARG A 177 7.18 5.02 -23.62
CA ARG A 177 6.54 4.03 -24.51
C ARG A 177 5.88 2.92 -23.72
N GLU A 178 6.52 2.43 -22.66
CA GLU A 178 5.94 1.43 -21.76
C GLU A 178 4.71 1.97 -21.04
N ILE A 179 4.76 3.21 -20.54
CA ILE A 179 3.60 3.91 -19.96
C ILE A 179 2.44 3.96 -20.97
N ALA A 180 2.72 4.33 -22.22
CA ALA A 180 1.69 4.41 -23.25
C ALA A 180 1.07 3.04 -23.57
N ALA A 181 1.89 1.99 -23.64
CA ALA A 181 1.41 0.62 -23.89
C ALA A 181 0.53 0.11 -22.75
N LEU A 182 0.89 0.42 -21.50
CA LEU A 182 0.10 0.07 -20.33
C LEU A 182 -1.21 0.87 -20.30
N ALA A 183 -1.15 2.19 -20.46
CA ALA A 183 -2.32 3.07 -20.46
C ALA A 183 -3.33 2.78 -21.61
N ALA A 184 -2.89 2.14 -22.68
CA ALA A 184 -3.75 1.70 -23.78
C ALA A 184 -4.64 0.50 -23.42
N ARG A 185 -4.37 -0.21 -22.31
CA ARG A 185 -5.21 -1.34 -21.87
C ARG A 185 -6.60 -0.83 -21.45
N PRO A 186 -7.70 -1.34 -22.05
CA PRO A 186 -9.05 -0.87 -21.73
C PRO A 186 -9.41 -0.95 -20.25
N ALA A 187 -8.92 -1.99 -19.55
CA ALA A 187 -9.21 -2.25 -18.16
C ALA A 187 -8.78 -1.09 -17.22
N LEU A 188 -7.67 -0.40 -17.50
CA LEU A 188 -7.20 0.71 -16.67
C LEU A 188 -8.09 1.95 -16.76
N GLY A 189 -8.87 2.09 -17.84
CA GLY A 189 -9.78 3.23 -18.05
C GLY A 189 -9.10 4.60 -17.99
N VAL A 190 -7.77 4.68 -18.19
CA VAL A 190 -6.97 5.93 -18.15
C VAL A 190 -6.84 6.57 -19.53
N SER A 191 -7.57 6.08 -20.53
CA SER A 191 -7.53 6.62 -21.89
C SER A 191 -7.95 8.08 -21.91
N ASN A 192 -7.27 8.90 -22.72
CA ASN A 192 -7.60 10.32 -22.96
C ASN A 192 -7.46 11.26 -21.74
N VAL A 193 -6.57 10.93 -20.80
CA VAL A 193 -6.26 11.82 -19.68
C VAL A 193 -5.14 12.79 -20.08
N LEU A 194 -5.30 14.08 -19.76
CA LEU A 194 -4.41 15.16 -20.18
C LEU A 194 -2.92 14.92 -19.87
N TRP A 195 -2.59 14.32 -18.72
CA TRP A 195 -1.19 14.06 -18.38
C TRP A 195 -0.53 13.01 -19.30
N LEU A 196 -1.30 12.04 -19.84
CA LEU A 196 -0.79 11.09 -20.84
C LEU A 196 -0.54 11.78 -22.19
N THR A 197 -1.35 12.79 -22.54
CA THR A 197 -1.10 13.62 -23.72
C THR A 197 0.23 14.36 -23.59
N HIS A 198 0.51 14.95 -22.42
CA HIS A 198 1.80 15.58 -22.15
C HIS A 198 2.97 14.60 -22.21
N LEU A 199 2.82 13.37 -21.69
CA LEU A 199 3.87 12.35 -21.83
C LEU A 199 4.12 11.95 -23.29
N ALA A 200 3.08 11.85 -24.11
CA ALA A 200 3.22 11.56 -25.54
C ALA A 200 3.95 12.70 -26.27
N GLN A 201 3.57 13.95 -25.99
CA GLN A 201 4.22 15.15 -26.53
C GLN A 201 5.69 15.24 -26.10
N ALA A 202 5.97 15.00 -24.82
CA ALA A 202 7.33 14.96 -24.30
C ALA A 202 8.19 13.91 -25.02
N ARG A 203 7.65 12.71 -25.26
CA ARG A 203 8.37 11.65 -25.97
C ARG A 203 8.76 12.08 -27.40
N GLU A 204 7.82 12.64 -28.14
CA GLU A 204 8.07 13.14 -29.50
C GLU A 204 9.06 14.31 -29.48
N GLY A 205 8.89 15.24 -28.55
CA GLY A 205 9.77 16.39 -28.35
C GLY A 205 11.21 15.98 -28.00
N LEU A 206 11.40 15.00 -27.11
CA LEU A 206 12.72 14.46 -26.75
C LEU A 206 13.43 13.84 -27.96
N ALA A 207 12.73 12.98 -28.70
CA ALA A 207 13.29 12.34 -29.89
C ALA A 207 13.72 13.38 -30.93
N ALA A 208 12.85 14.35 -31.19
CA ALA A 208 13.08 15.42 -32.15
C ALA A 208 14.18 16.41 -31.70
N ALA A 209 14.31 16.65 -30.40
CA ALA A 209 15.37 17.46 -29.81
C ALA A 209 16.74 16.80 -29.97
N VAL A 210 16.82 15.49 -29.71
CA VAL A 210 18.07 14.71 -29.85
C VAL A 210 18.50 14.62 -31.31
N GLU A 211 17.58 14.33 -32.23
CA GLU A 211 17.89 14.24 -33.67
C GLU A 211 18.40 15.58 -34.24
N GLY A 212 17.77 16.69 -33.84
CA GLY A 212 18.13 18.03 -34.32
C GLY A 212 19.15 18.79 -33.48
N SER A 213 19.58 18.25 -32.33
CA SER A 213 20.26 19.02 -31.28
C SER A 213 19.53 20.33 -30.94
N ASP A 214 18.20 20.29 -30.94
CA ASP A 214 17.32 21.45 -30.81
C ASP A 214 16.99 21.73 -29.34
N VAL A 215 17.58 22.82 -28.83
CA VAL A 215 17.41 23.25 -27.44
C VAL A 215 15.97 23.70 -27.13
N ALA A 216 15.27 24.31 -28.08
CA ALA A 216 13.91 24.77 -27.86
C ALA A 216 12.99 23.56 -27.67
N ARG A 217 13.11 22.55 -28.54
CA ARG A 217 12.38 21.28 -28.42
C ARG A 217 12.71 20.53 -27.14
N LEU A 218 13.97 20.53 -26.70
CA LEU A 218 14.36 19.91 -25.43
C LEU A 218 13.64 20.56 -24.25
N ARG A 219 13.57 21.90 -24.23
CA ARG A 219 12.89 22.66 -23.17
C ARG A 219 11.38 22.45 -23.18
N ASP A 220 10.77 22.45 -24.37
CA ASP A 220 9.34 22.18 -24.50
C ASP A 220 8.99 20.77 -24.01
N ALA A 221 9.81 19.77 -24.37
CA ALA A 221 9.66 18.41 -23.87
C ALA A 221 9.81 18.32 -22.35
N CYS A 222 10.78 19.02 -21.75
CA CYS A 222 10.92 19.10 -20.29
C CYS A 222 9.68 19.77 -19.64
N ALA A 223 9.14 20.82 -20.24
CA ALA A 223 7.93 21.46 -19.73
C ALA A 223 6.71 20.51 -19.77
N ASP A 224 6.57 19.70 -20.81
CA ASP A 224 5.53 18.68 -20.90
C ASP A 224 5.73 17.55 -19.88
N LEU A 225 6.96 17.07 -19.67
CA LEU A 225 7.27 16.13 -18.58
C LEU A 225 6.86 16.71 -17.22
N LYS A 226 7.23 17.96 -16.93
CA LYS A 226 6.87 18.65 -15.68
C LYS A 226 5.36 18.70 -15.47
N ARG A 227 4.59 19.07 -16.51
CA ARG A 227 3.11 19.11 -16.44
C ARG A 227 2.51 17.74 -16.21
N ALA A 228 3.05 16.70 -16.85
CA ALA A 228 2.58 15.34 -16.67
C ALA A 228 2.88 14.84 -15.24
N LEU A 229 4.11 15.01 -14.76
CA LEU A 229 4.55 14.58 -13.44
C LEU A 229 3.83 15.32 -12.30
N ALA A 230 3.38 16.55 -12.52
CA ALA A 230 2.59 17.30 -11.54
C ALA A 230 1.20 16.69 -11.26
N ARG A 231 0.68 15.80 -12.14
CA ARG A 231 -0.69 15.26 -12.03
C ARG A 231 -0.79 13.74 -12.17
N GLY A 232 0.06 13.13 -12.99
CA GLY A 232 0.02 11.69 -13.28
C GLY A 232 0.14 10.82 -12.03
N PRO A 233 1.19 10.99 -11.20
CA PRO A 233 1.39 10.17 -10.00
C PRO A 233 0.20 10.20 -9.04
N SER A 234 -0.34 11.38 -8.71
CA SER A 234 -1.48 11.51 -7.79
C SER A 234 -2.78 10.92 -8.35
N GLN A 235 -3.03 11.07 -9.66
CA GLN A 235 -4.20 10.45 -10.29
C GLN A 235 -4.10 8.92 -10.37
N VAL A 236 -2.92 8.38 -10.67
CA VAL A 236 -2.67 6.94 -10.65
C VAL A 236 -2.85 6.40 -9.23
N ASN A 237 -2.30 7.08 -8.22
CA ASN A 237 -2.49 6.71 -6.82
C ASN A 237 -3.98 6.71 -6.42
N THR A 238 -4.74 7.74 -6.79
CA THR A 238 -6.19 7.81 -6.51
C THR A 238 -6.94 6.61 -7.06
N ARG A 239 -6.59 6.16 -8.28
CA ARG A 239 -7.21 4.98 -8.89
C ARG A 239 -6.76 3.68 -8.24
N MET A 240 -5.48 3.59 -7.88
CA MET A 240 -4.93 2.45 -7.13
C MET A 240 -5.66 2.28 -5.79
N VAL A 241 -5.86 3.38 -5.04
CA VAL A 241 -6.66 3.41 -3.81
C VAL A 241 -8.07 2.88 -4.06
N ALA A 242 -8.75 3.33 -5.11
CA ALA A 242 -10.08 2.85 -5.44
C ALA A 242 -10.13 1.33 -5.74
N VAL A 243 -9.10 0.79 -6.41
CA VAL A 243 -8.98 -0.66 -6.66
C VAL A 243 -8.75 -1.42 -5.34
N VAL A 244 -7.88 -0.91 -4.47
CA VAL A 244 -7.67 -1.48 -3.13
C VAL A 244 -8.97 -1.47 -2.32
N ASP A 245 -9.73 -0.39 -2.37
CA ASP A 245 -11.02 -0.26 -1.69
C ASP A 245 -12.08 -1.24 -2.23
N ASN A 246 -12.07 -1.50 -3.53
CA ASN A 246 -12.96 -2.46 -4.16
C ASN A 246 -12.57 -3.91 -3.83
N LEU A 247 -11.28 -4.23 -3.89
CA LEU A 247 -10.73 -5.56 -3.59
C LEU A 247 -10.95 -5.93 -2.12
N LEU A 248 -10.71 -4.96 -1.22
CA LEU A 248 -10.72 -5.17 0.23
C LEU A 248 -11.98 -4.66 0.91
N GLY A 249 -12.90 -4.10 0.14
CA GLY A 249 -14.21 -3.68 0.62
C GLY A 249 -14.91 -4.84 1.33
N SER A 250 -15.75 -4.52 2.32
CA SER A 250 -16.51 -5.52 3.08
C SER A 250 -17.24 -6.53 2.19
N ARG A 251 -17.63 -6.10 0.99
CA ARG A 251 -18.31 -6.92 -0.01
C ARG A 251 -17.54 -8.20 -0.34
N MET A 252 -16.25 -8.17 -0.65
CA MET A 252 -15.53 -9.38 -1.08
C MET A 252 -15.44 -10.42 0.05
N ILE A 253 -15.04 -9.99 1.25
CA ILE A 253 -14.98 -10.88 2.42
C ILE A 253 -16.36 -11.44 2.74
N THR A 254 -17.42 -10.62 2.70
CA THR A 254 -18.80 -11.08 2.89
C THR A 254 -19.22 -12.09 1.81
N ARG A 255 -18.80 -11.92 0.55
CA ARG A 255 -19.08 -12.88 -0.52
C ARG A 255 -18.36 -14.21 -0.30
N MET A 256 -17.09 -14.18 0.09
CA MET A 256 -16.31 -15.38 0.41
C MET A 256 -16.90 -16.13 1.64
N GLN A 257 -17.36 -15.40 2.66
CA GLN A 257 -18.10 -15.96 3.79
C GLN A 257 -19.46 -16.55 3.34
N GLY A 258 -20.13 -15.94 2.36
CA GLY A 258 -21.33 -16.48 1.72
C GLY A 258 -21.06 -17.81 1.01
N ALA A 259 -19.98 -17.89 0.24
CA ALA A 259 -19.54 -19.12 -0.43
C ALA A 259 -19.26 -20.23 0.61
N ARG A 260 -18.59 -19.89 1.71
CA ARG A 260 -18.40 -20.80 2.85
C ARG A 260 -19.74 -21.31 3.40
N GLY A 261 -20.70 -20.43 3.61
CA GLY A 261 -22.05 -20.79 4.08
C GLY A 261 -22.78 -21.74 3.12
N ALA A 262 -22.65 -21.51 1.82
CA ALA A 262 -23.23 -22.38 0.80
C ALA A 262 -22.57 -23.77 0.77
N LEU A 263 -21.25 -23.85 0.95
CA LEU A 263 -20.52 -25.13 1.05
C LEU A 263 -20.93 -25.93 2.30
N VAL A 264 -21.13 -25.25 3.43
CA VAL A 264 -21.68 -25.89 4.64
C VAL A 264 -23.10 -26.42 4.39
N ALA A 265 -23.95 -25.65 3.71
CA ALA A 265 -25.30 -26.09 3.34
C ALA A 265 -25.29 -27.28 2.37
N ALA A 266 -24.27 -27.38 1.51
CA ALA A 266 -24.01 -28.52 0.64
C ALA A 266 -23.37 -29.73 1.37
N ALA A 267 -23.28 -29.70 2.70
CA ALA A 267 -22.73 -30.77 3.54
C ALA A 267 -21.24 -31.10 3.25
N VAL A 268 -20.45 -30.12 2.79
CA VAL A 268 -19.00 -30.25 2.70
C VAL A 268 -18.42 -30.40 4.11
N SER A 269 -17.50 -31.36 4.28
CA SER A 269 -16.97 -31.68 5.61
C SER A 269 -16.16 -30.52 6.21
N PRO A 270 -16.19 -30.30 7.55
CA PRO A 270 -15.39 -29.28 8.20
C PRO A 270 -13.88 -29.43 7.95
N ALA A 271 -13.38 -30.66 7.83
CA ALA A 271 -11.98 -30.92 7.53
C ALA A 271 -11.57 -30.42 6.13
N ALA A 272 -12.45 -30.54 5.14
CA ALA A 272 -12.21 -30.01 3.79
C ALA A 272 -12.30 -28.47 3.73
N LEU A 273 -13.04 -27.85 4.67
CA LEU A 273 -13.18 -26.40 4.76
C LEU A 273 -12.05 -25.71 5.56
N ALA A 274 -11.20 -26.47 6.26
CA ALA A 274 -10.20 -25.90 7.17
C ALA A 274 -9.24 -24.93 6.47
N ASP A 275 -8.74 -25.27 5.28
CA ASP A 275 -7.84 -24.42 4.50
C ASP A 275 -8.56 -23.16 3.97
N PHE A 276 -9.86 -23.28 3.65
CA PHE A 276 -10.66 -22.14 3.24
C PHE A 276 -10.96 -21.19 4.41
N ASP A 277 -11.20 -21.74 5.60
CA ASP A 277 -11.38 -20.96 6.84
C ASP A 277 -10.10 -20.19 7.20
N ALA A 278 -8.94 -20.83 7.06
CA ALA A 278 -7.65 -20.18 7.21
C ALA A 278 -7.45 -19.04 6.19
N ALA A 279 -7.86 -19.26 4.92
CA ALA A 279 -7.80 -18.23 3.88
C ALA A 279 -8.70 -17.03 4.17
N LEU A 280 -9.90 -17.22 4.72
CA LEU A 280 -10.78 -16.12 5.13
C LEU A 280 -10.12 -15.24 6.21
N LEU A 281 -9.48 -15.86 7.21
CA LEU A 281 -8.76 -15.13 8.26
C LEU A 281 -7.52 -14.40 7.69
N ALA A 282 -6.81 -15.04 6.77
CA ALA A 282 -5.68 -14.44 6.08
C ALA A 282 -6.11 -13.24 5.23
N LEU A 283 -7.26 -13.31 4.56
CA LEU A 283 -7.83 -12.21 3.77
C LEU A 283 -8.20 -10.99 4.64
N GLU A 284 -8.77 -11.21 5.82
CA GLU A 284 -9.03 -10.13 6.79
C GLU A 284 -7.73 -9.45 7.27
N THR A 285 -6.68 -10.27 7.48
CA THR A 285 -5.35 -9.78 7.88
C THR A 285 -4.70 -8.96 6.76
N LEU A 286 -4.76 -9.47 5.53
CA LEU A 286 -4.26 -8.77 4.34
C LEU A 286 -4.97 -7.44 4.14
N ARG A 287 -6.30 -7.43 4.31
CA ARG A 287 -7.10 -6.21 4.25
C ARG A 287 -6.63 -5.17 5.24
N ALA A 288 -6.50 -5.53 6.52
CA ALA A 288 -6.07 -4.58 7.55
C ALA A 288 -4.68 -4.00 7.22
N ARG A 289 -3.75 -4.85 6.76
CA ARG A 289 -2.41 -4.44 6.37
C ARG A 289 -2.39 -3.50 5.17
N LEU A 290 -3.16 -3.81 4.12
CA LEU A 290 -3.24 -2.95 2.93
C LEU A 290 -3.92 -1.62 3.21
N LEU A 291 -4.97 -1.58 4.04
CA LEU A 291 -5.59 -0.31 4.47
C LEU A 291 -4.61 0.56 5.25
N ALA A 292 -3.86 -0.02 6.18
CA ALA A 292 -2.83 0.71 6.93
C ALA A 292 -1.72 1.25 6.03
N LEU A 293 -1.20 0.43 5.10
CA LEU A 293 -0.18 0.87 4.15
C LEU A 293 -0.69 1.93 3.18
N ARG A 294 -1.94 1.82 2.73
CA ARG A 294 -2.61 2.83 1.90
C ARG A 294 -2.69 4.17 2.63
N ASP A 295 -3.14 4.16 3.88
CA ASP A 295 -3.31 5.38 4.68
C ASP A 295 -1.95 6.02 4.97
N GLU A 296 -0.95 5.22 5.32
CA GLU A 296 0.42 5.69 5.52
C GLU A 296 1.03 6.26 4.22
N HIS A 297 0.84 5.57 3.09
CA HIS A 297 1.32 6.03 1.78
C HIS A 297 0.69 7.38 1.39
N ASN A 298 -0.62 7.52 1.54
CA ASN A 298 -1.33 8.76 1.22
C ASN A 298 -0.83 9.92 2.08
N GLY A 299 -0.64 9.70 3.38
CA GLY A 299 -0.08 10.73 4.24
C GLY A 299 1.34 11.12 3.86
N TRP A 300 2.21 10.14 3.55
CA TRP A 300 3.57 10.45 3.07
C TRP A 300 3.56 11.20 1.74
N GLN A 301 2.62 10.90 0.84
CA GLN A 301 2.48 11.63 -0.42
C GLN A 301 2.06 13.08 -0.20
N GLU A 302 1.17 13.37 0.76
CA GLU A 302 0.83 14.75 1.13
C GLU A 302 2.02 15.51 1.69
N VAL A 303 2.80 14.85 2.58
CA VAL A 303 4.05 15.41 3.11
C VAL A 303 5.05 15.67 1.98
N ASP A 304 5.26 14.73 1.06
CA ASP A 304 6.20 14.84 -0.06
C ASP A 304 5.82 15.98 -1.03
N ASN A 305 4.54 16.15 -1.32
CA ASN A 305 4.04 17.27 -2.14
C ASN A 305 4.34 18.63 -1.48
N ALA A 306 4.13 18.73 -0.16
CA ALA A 306 4.38 19.97 0.59
C ALA A 306 5.89 20.24 0.73
N LEU A 307 6.70 19.20 0.96
CA LEU A 307 8.16 19.30 0.97
C LEU A 307 8.71 19.76 -0.38
N SER A 308 8.21 19.19 -1.49
CA SER A 308 8.64 19.57 -2.85
C SER A 308 8.40 21.05 -3.14
N ARG A 309 7.24 21.60 -2.72
CA ARG A 309 6.94 23.03 -2.84
C ARG A 309 7.96 23.92 -2.13
N ILE A 310 8.35 23.53 -0.91
CA ILE A 310 9.40 24.22 -0.16
C ILE A 310 10.72 24.10 -0.93
N GLN A 311 11.12 22.91 -1.39
CA GLN A 311 12.38 22.69 -2.08
C GLN A 311 12.52 23.52 -3.37
N ASP A 312 11.45 23.62 -4.15
CA ASP A 312 11.42 24.38 -5.42
C ASP A 312 11.69 25.88 -5.23
N THR A 313 11.32 26.42 -4.07
CA THR A 313 11.45 27.84 -3.75
C THR A 313 12.63 28.14 -2.83
N LEU A 314 13.10 27.15 -2.06
CA LEU A 314 14.09 27.33 -1.00
C LEU A 314 15.42 27.93 -1.47
N ALA A 315 15.79 27.72 -2.74
CA ALA A 315 16.98 28.29 -3.34
C ALA A 315 16.89 29.82 -3.53
N VAL A 316 15.67 30.34 -3.71
CA VAL A 316 15.40 31.74 -4.05
C VAL A 316 14.82 32.49 -2.84
N ASP A 317 13.98 31.84 -2.04
CA ASP A 317 13.27 32.42 -0.92
C ASP A 317 13.20 31.45 0.27
N SER A 318 13.77 31.85 1.41
CA SER A 318 13.68 31.09 2.66
C SER A 318 12.37 31.32 3.42
N THR A 319 11.54 32.26 2.98
CA THR A 319 10.26 32.59 3.60
C THR A 319 9.23 31.48 3.40
N GLU A 320 9.29 30.76 2.27
CA GLU A 320 8.42 29.58 2.04
C GLU A 320 8.62 28.51 3.12
N LEU A 321 9.86 28.29 3.57
CA LEU A 321 10.12 27.35 4.66
C LEU A 321 9.42 27.78 5.95
N ASP A 322 9.50 29.06 6.33
CA ASP A 322 8.84 29.57 7.55
C ASP A 322 7.30 29.48 7.46
N GLN A 323 6.74 29.72 6.27
CA GLN A 323 5.29 29.75 6.03
C GLN A 323 4.66 28.35 5.91
N THR A 324 5.33 27.43 5.20
CA THR A 324 4.78 26.11 4.87
C THR A 324 5.19 25.04 5.88
N TRP A 325 6.26 25.24 6.65
CA TRP A 325 6.72 24.28 7.66
C TRP A 325 5.67 23.88 8.70
N PRO A 326 4.85 24.79 9.28
CA PRO A 326 3.83 24.39 10.26
C PRO A 326 2.83 23.35 9.72
N GLU A 327 2.47 23.45 8.44
CA GLU A 327 1.59 22.47 7.77
C GLU A 327 2.29 21.12 7.61
N VAL A 328 3.52 21.12 7.08
CA VAL A 328 4.35 19.91 6.91
C VAL A 328 4.56 19.19 8.25
N HIS A 329 4.87 19.95 9.30
CA HIS A 329 5.08 19.41 10.64
C HIS A 329 3.81 18.78 11.19
N ALA A 330 2.64 19.42 11.05
CA ALA A 330 1.37 18.86 11.51
C ALA A 330 0.97 17.58 10.77
N LEU A 331 1.14 17.54 9.44
CA LEU A 331 0.91 16.35 8.63
C LEU A 331 1.83 15.21 9.06
N SER A 332 3.12 15.51 9.24
CA SER A 332 4.13 14.52 9.65
C SER A 332 3.86 13.99 11.06
N GLU A 333 3.53 14.84 12.04
CA GLU A 333 3.19 14.40 13.40
C GLU A 333 1.99 13.46 13.43
N THR A 334 1.00 13.67 12.54
CA THR A 334 -0.15 12.76 12.41
C THR A 334 0.29 11.35 12.00
N LEU A 335 1.23 11.24 11.06
CA LEU A 335 1.79 9.95 10.62
C LEU A 335 2.68 9.30 11.68
N LEU A 336 3.35 10.11 12.48
CA LEU A 336 4.31 9.66 13.49
C LEU A 336 3.66 9.34 14.84
N ALA A 337 2.40 9.73 15.05
CA ALA A 337 1.72 9.71 16.35
C ALA A 337 1.71 8.35 17.04
N THR A 338 1.60 7.26 16.26
CA THR A 338 1.48 5.89 16.78
C THR A 338 2.76 5.07 16.65
N SER A 339 3.77 5.56 15.93
CA SER A 339 5.00 4.81 15.71
C SER A 339 6.06 5.13 16.76
N THR A 340 6.55 4.09 17.45
CA THR A 340 7.69 4.17 18.39
C THR A 340 9.00 3.76 17.73
N GLU A 341 9.01 3.51 16.42
CA GLU A 341 10.19 3.00 15.73
C GLU A 341 11.32 4.05 15.69
N PRO A 342 12.59 3.61 15.56
CA PRO A 342 13.73 4.52 15.54
C PRO A 342 13.64 5.58 14.44
N TRP A 343 13.11 5.22 13.26
CA TRP A 343 12.96 6.16 12.14
C TRP A 343 11.92 7.24 12.46
N ALA A 344 10.84 6.90 13.16
CA ALA A 344 9.78 7.84 13.54
C ALA A 344 10.28 8.81 14.60
N THR A 345 11.02 8.30 15.59
CA THR A 345 11.68 9.12 16.61
C THR A 345 12.66 10.09 15.97
N ARG A 346 13.48 9.63 15.01
CA ARG A 346 14.40 10.49 14.28
C ARG A 346 13.69 11.60 13.51
N LEU A 347 12.55 11.31 12.87
CA LEU A 347 11.77 12.32 12.17
C LEU A 347 11.17 13.37 13.11
N ARG A 348 10.65 12.95 14.27
CA ARG A 348 10.16 13.89 15.31
C ARG A 348 11.28 14.81 15.81
N GLU A 349 12.47 14.28 16.08
CA GLU A 349 13.64 15.06 16.47
C GLU A 349 14.05 16.09 15.41
N LEU A 350 14.10 15.67 14.14
CA LEU A 350 14.42 16.55 13.03
C LEU A 350 13.35 17.64 12.87
N GLY A 351 12.07 17.28 13.01
CA GLY A 351 10.96 18.22 12.96
C GLY A 351 11.05 19.28 14.05
N ALA A 352 11.27 18.87 15.30
CA ALA A 352 11.46 19.77 16.43
C ALA A 352 12.67 20.71 16.23
N ALA A 353 13.77 20.19 15.70
CA ALA A 353 14.97 20.97 15.43
C ALA A 353 14.76 22.05 14.33
N ILE A 354 13.95 21.77 13.30
CA ILE A 354 13.58 22.77 12.28
C ILE A 354 12.73 23.88 12.93
N THR A 355 11.71 23.51 13.69
CA THR A 355 10.85 24.47 14.40
C THR A 355 11.66 25.38 15.33
N GLN A 356 12.62 24.82 16.08
CA GLN A 356 13.51 25.60 16.94
C GLN A 356 14.43 26.54 16.15
N ALA A 357 15.01 26.07 15.04
CA ALA A 357 15.89 26.88 14.20
C ALA A 357 15.14 28.06 13.56
N LEU A 358 13.90 27.84 13.09
CA LEU A 358 13.02 28.90 12.55
C LEU A 358 12.67 29.94 13.62
N ALA A 359 12.31 29.50 14.83
CA ALA A 359 12.03 30.38 15.96
C ALA A 359 13.26 31.23 16.36
N ALA A 360 14.46 30.65 16.31
CA ALA A 360 15.73 31.33 16.56
C ALA A 360 16.22 32.20 15.39
N ARG A 361 15.49 32.21 14.24
CA ARG A 361 15.90 32.87 12.99
C ARG A 361 17.26 32.38 12.44
N ASP A 362 17.66 31.16 12.78
CA ASP A 362 18.85 30.49 12.21
C ASP A 362 18.49 29.74 10.93
N LEU A 363 18.40 30.48 9.83
CA LEU A 363 18.02 29.94 8.52
C LEU A 363 19.05 28.93 7.97
N ALA A 364 20.31 29.05 8.35
CA ALA A 364 21.36 28.12 7.88
C ALA A 364 21.19 26.74 8.54
N LEU A 365 20.96 26.71 9.85
CA LEU A 365 20.60 25.50 10.57
C LEU A 365 19.28 24.92 10.05
N ALA A 366 18.24 25.75 9.91
CA ALA A 366 16.92 25.31 9.44
C ALA A 366 17.03 24.60 8.08
N ARG A 367 17.73 25.17 7.10
CA ARG A 367 17.97 24.55 5.79
C ARG A 367 18.69 23.20 5.87
N ARG A 368 19.75 23.11 6.69
CA ARG A 368 20.53 21.88 6.85
C ARG A 368 19.70 20.76 7.48
N VAL A 369 18.94 21.07 8.53
CA VAL A 369 18.09 20.09 9.21
C VAL A 369 16.90 19.71 8.32
N PHE A 370 16.31 20.67 7.60
CA PHE A 370 15.27 20.43 6.60
C PHE A 370 15.70 19.41 5.53
N ALA A 371 16.89 19.55 4.95
CA ALA A 371 17.41 18.57 3.99
C ALA A 371 17.53 17.16 4.60
N SER A 372 17.89 17.06 5.89
CA SER A 372 17.95 15.78 6.61
C SER A 372 16.56 15.18 6.85
N PHE A 373 15.57 16.03 7.15
CA PHE A 373 14.17 15.65 7.30
C PHE A 373 13.60 15.12 5.98
N VAL A 374 13.75 15.87 4.88
CA VAL A 374 13.34 15.45 3.53
C VAL A 374 13.93 14.08 3.18
N SER A 375 15.22 13.90 3.42
CA SER A 375 15.89 12.62 3.15
C SER A 375 15.33 11.46 3.97
N ALA A 376 15.01 11.69 5.25
CA ALA A 376 14.44 10.69 6.14
C ALA A 376 12.98 10.36 5.80
N ALA A 377 12.15 11.38 5.52
CA ALA A 377 10.77 11.23 5.09
C ALA A 377 10.70 10.48 3.75
N GLY A 378 11.51 10.89 2.78
CA GLY A 378 11.59 10.22 1.48
C GLY A 378 12.08 8.76 1.56
N ARG A 379 12.94 8.42 2.52
CA ARG A 379 13.31 7.02 2.79
C ARG A 379 12.11 6.22 3.30
N ARG A 380 11.36 6.74 4.27
CA ARG A 380 10.19 6.04 4.79
C ARG A 380 9.10 5.91 3.73
N PHE A 381 8.85 6.96 2.96
CA PHE A 381 7.88 6.92 1.87
C PHE A 381 8.23 5.82 0.85
N ARG A 382 9.51 5.72 0.44
CA ARG A 382 9.97 4.61 -0.42
C ARG A 382 9.77 3.23 0.21
N GLN A 383 10.03 3.06 1.51
CA GLN A 383 9.80 1.78 2.19
C GLN A 383 8.33 1.37 2.18
N VAL A 384 7.41 2.32 2.40
CA VAL A 384 5.96 2.05 2.32
C VAL A 384 5.57 1.67 0.91
N ASP A 385 6.12 2.37 -0.09
CA ASP A 385 5.89 2.08 -1.50
C ASP A 385 6.40 0.67 -1.86
N ASP A 386 7.61 0.29 -1.44
CA ASP A 386 8.19 -1.04 -1.62
C ASP A 386 7.33 -2.16 -0.99
N LEU A 387 6.76 -1.91 0.19
CA LEU A 387 5.84 -2.86 0.83
C LEU A 387 4.55 -3.05 0.03
N LEU A 388 4.02 -1.97 -0.57
CA LEU A 388 2.87 -2.05 -1.47
C LEU A 388 3.22 -2.81 -2.77
N VAL A 389 4.42 -2.62 -3.33
CA VAL A 389 4.93 -3.41 -4.47
C VAL A 389 4.89 -4.90 -4.11
N GLN A 390 5.48 -5.25 -2.97
CA GLN A 390 5.61 -6.64 -2.54
C GLN A 390 4.24 -7.30 -2.41
N ILE A 391 3.30 -6.65 -1.72
CA ILE A 391 1.95 -7.20 -1.54
C ILE A 391 1.20 -7.32 -2.87
N SER A 392 1.35 -6.35 -3.77
CA SER A 392 0.76 -6.40 -5.13
C SER A 392 1.28 -7.62 -5.93
N ARG A 393 2.58 -7.92 -5.85
CA ARG A 393 3.19 -9.10 -6.46
C ARG A 393 2.69 -10.39 -5.82
N GLU A 394 2.64 -10.44 -4.50
CA GLU A 394 2.11 -11.59 -3.77
C GLU A 394 0.66 -11.87 -4.16
N LEU A 395 -0.20 -10.85 -4.20
CA LEU A 395 -1.60 -10.96 -4.62
C LEU A 395 -1.80 -11.60 -6.00
N GLN A 396 -0.81 -11.52 -6.91
CA GLN A 396 -0.88 -12.22 -8.20
C GLN A 396 -1.01 -13.74 -8.04
N THR A 397 -0.43 -14.32 -6.99
CA THR A 397 -0.57 -15.76 -6.72
C THR A 397 -2.00 -16.13 -6.33
N VAL A 398 -2.73 -15.21 -5.68
CA VAL A 398 -4.16 -15.37 -5.39
C VAL A 398 -4.97 -15.20 -6.67
N GLY A 399 -4.62 -14.22 -7.52
CA GLY A 399 -5.25 -14.03 -8.83
C GLY A 399 -5.18 -15.29 -9.69
N ALA A 400 -4.00 -15.91 -9.81
CA ALA A 400 -3.81 -17.16 -10.54
C ALA A 400 -4.65 -18.30 -9.95
N ALA A 401 -4.71 -18.44 -8.62
CA ALA A 401 -5.55 -19.46 -7.98
C ALA A 401 -7.05 -19.23 -8.25
N LEU A 402 -7.50 -17.97 -8.32
CA LEU A 402 -8.88 -17.63 -8.67
C LEU A 402 -9.20 -17.97 -10.13
N GLU A 403 -8.26 -17.74 -11.06
CA GLU A 403 -8.41 -18.14 -12.46
C GLU A 403 -8.55 -19.66 -12.60
N GLU A 404 -7.74 -20.43 -11.87
CA GLU A 404 -7.85 -21.90 -11.82
C GLU A 404 -9.21 -22.35 -11.27
N LEU A 405 -9.67 -21.74 -10.18
CA LEU A 405 -10.98 -22.02 -9.59
C LEU A 405 -12.11 -21.74 -10.60
N VAL A 406 -12.10 -20.56 -11.22
CA VAL A 406 -13.10 -20.17 -12.22
C VAL A 406 -13.09 -21.15 -13.40
N ALA A 407 -11.93 -21.63 -13.84
CA ALA A 407 -11.83 -22.62 -14.89
C ALA A 407 -12.40 -24.00 -14.48
N ALA A 408 -12.22 -24.42 -13.23
CA ALA A 408 -12.70 -25.70 -12.72
C ALA A 408 -14.21 -25.76 -12.44
N ILE A 409 -14.85 -24.61 -12.26
CA ILE A 409 -16.30 -24.49 -12.03
C ILE A 409 -17.06 -23.99 -13.27
N ARG A 410 -16.40 -23.85 -14.42
CA ARG A 410 -17.05 -23.75 -15.73
C ARG A 410 -17.57 -25.10 -16.16
#